data_AF-A0A979FSG8-F1
#
_entry.id   AF-A0A979FSG8-F1
#
_cell.length_a   1.000
_cell.length_b   1.000
_cell.length_c   1.000
_cell.angle_alpha   90.00
_cell.angle_beta   90.00
_cell.angle_gamma   90.00
#
_symmetry.space_group_name_H-M   'P 1'
#
loop_
_entity.id
_entity.type
_entity.pdbx_description
1 polymer ?
#
loop_
_entity_poly.entity_id
_entity_poly.type
_entity_poly.pdbx_seq_one_letter_code
_entity_poly.pdbx_strand_id
1 'polypeptide(L)'
;MDLPLLAALGALLCVCCSIEEGSAYTFRTFMGAEIATTAISSSAVVQRPCECRALCRDACVAVAIRRRLPSHFHCSFTEQKIAFTNDLVASTLDSRVFYKRQGCRTNFTLVDNVGCIYVSTVALNFTAAAASCPFDSQLFTANFLIDFNAMREYLLKNADSSSMNLWIGLNRTSNIETWKWFGSGTIQAPTPVGMVPGGTIPPSPYWGKNDPNENSDCAKILLKPTIGYFYHVADAQCSLEYKFLCKQI
;
A
#
# COMPACT_ATOMS: atom_id res chain seq x y z
N MET A 1 0.15 -33.73 14.28
CA MET A 1 -0.01 -32.53 15.12
C MET A 1 -1.49 -32.22 15.18
N ASP A 2 -2.07 -32.30 16.38
CA ASP A 2 -3.52 -32.38 16.57
C ASP A 2 -4.24 -31.04 16.32
N LEU A 3 -5.27 -31.07 15.47
CA LEU A 3 -6.23 -29.98 15.21
C LEU A 3 -6.69 -29.20 16.46
N PRO A 4 -6.99 -29.83 17.61
CA PRO A 4 -7.41 -29.10 18.82
C PRO A 4 -6.33 -28.18 19.40
N LEU A 5 -5.05 -28.54 19.30
CA LEU A 5 -3.95 -27.68 19.79
C LEU A 5 -3.78 -26.44 18.90
N LEU A 6 -4.06 -26.58 17.60
CA LEU A 6 -4.02 -25.51 16.61
C LEU A 6 -5.19 -24.52 16.79
N ALA A 7 -6.37 -25.01 17.16
CA ALA A 7 -7.53 -24.18 17.47
C ALA A 7 -7.29 -23.33 18.74
N ALA A 8 -6.64 -23.90 19.75
CA ALA A 8 -6.29 -23.16 20.98
C ALA A 8 -5.27 -22.04 20.74
N LEU A 9 -4.26 -22.29 19.89
CA LEU A 9 -3.30 -21.27 19.45
C LEU A 9 -3.95 -20.17 18.59
N GLY A 10 -4.89 -20.53 17.71
CA GLY A 10 -5.67 -19.58 16.93
C GLY A 10 -6.57 -18.68 17.78
N ALA A 11 -7.18 -19.23 18.84
CA ALA A 11 -7.99 -18.48 19.78
C ALA A 11 -7.14 -17.50 20.63
N LEU A 12 -5.93 -17.90 21.05
CA LEU A 12 -5.01 -17.02 21.78
C LEU A 12 -4.55 -15.83 20.91
N LEU A 13 -4.23 -16.06 19.63
CA LEU A 13 -3.89 -15.01 18.67
C LEU A 13 -5.05 -14.04 18.43
N CYS A 14 -6.30 -14.51 18.41
CA CYS A 14 -7.48 -13.66 18.27
C CYS A 14 -7.72 -12.71 19.46
N VAL A 15 -7.30 -13.08 20.67
CA VAL A 15 -7.43 -12.19 21.86
C VAL A 15 -6.39 -11.08 21.81
N CYS A 16 -5.18 -11.34 21.31
CA CYS A 16 -4.14 -10.32 21.13
C CYS A 16 -4.34 -9.44 19.88
N CYS A 17 -5.01 -9.94 18.83
CA CYS A 17 -5.31 -9.18 17.61
C CYS A 17 -6.59 -8.33 17.68
N SER A 18 -7.27 -8.25 18.83
CA SER A 18 -8.44 -7.37 19.01
C SER A 18 -8.08 -5.87 19.06
N ILE A 19 -6.79 -5.50 18.90
CA ILE A 19 -6.29 -4.12 18.86
C ILE A 19 -5.46 -3.82 17.58
N GLU A 20 -5.51 -4.66 16.54
CA GLU A 20 -5.09 -4.20 15.21
C GLU A 20 -6.29 -3.88 14.31
N GLU A 21 -6.96 -2.79 14.70
CA GLU A 21 -7.59 -1.86 13.74
C GLU A 21 -6.55 -1.23 12.77
N GLY A 22 -5.25 -1.53 12.92
CA GLY A 22 -4.15 -1.04 12.11
C GLY A 22 -3.93 -1.71 10.74
N SER A 23 -4.82 -2.58 10.26
CA SER A 23 -4.69 -3.15 8.89
C SER A 23 -5.97 -3.05 8.04
N ALA A 24 -6.88 -2.14 8.41
CA ALA A 24 -8.12 -1.89 7.66
C ALA A 24 -7.91 -1.47 6.18
N TYR A 25 -6.67 -1.15 5.76
CA TYR A 25 -6.36 -0.63 4.43
C TYR A 25 -5.58 -1.57 3.50
N THR A 26 -5.17 -2.75 3.95
CA THR A 26 -4.31 -3.64 3.13
C THR A 26 -5.06 -4.46 2.06
N PHE A 27 -6.39 -4.33 1.95
CA PHE A 27 -7.23 -5.31 1.24
C PHE A 27 -8.40 -4.67 0.49
N ARG A 28 -8.11 -3.92 -0.60
CA ARG A 28 -9.13 -3.47 -1.56
C ARG A 28 -9.00 -4.23 -2.88
N THR A 29 -9.46 -5.48 -2.90
CA THR A 29 -9.97 -6.07 -4.14
C THR A 29 -11.01 -7.11 -3.77
N PHE A 30 -12.29 -6.77 -4.04
CA PHE A 30 -13.50 -7.58 -3.86
C PHE A 30 -14.05 -7.71 -2.42
N MET A 31 -14.86 -6.73 -2.01
CA MET A 31 -15.88 -6.97 -0.97
C MET A 31 -17.10 -7.63 -1.61
N GLY A 32 -17.54 -8.79 -1.12
CA GLY A 32 -18.77 -9.46 -1.58
C GLY A 32 -18.60 -10.57 -2.63
N ALA A 33 -17.45 -11.25 -2.64
CA ALA A 33 -17.16 -12.37 -3.53
C ALA A 33 -16.90 -13.65 -2.71
N GLU A 34 -17.29 -14.81 -3.22
CA GLU A 34 -16.94 -16.15 -2.74
C GLU A 34 -15.79 -16.70 -3.60
N ILE A 35 -14.97 -17.60 -3.05
CA ILE A 35 -13.98 -18.33 -3.83
C ILE A 35 -14.71 -19.36 -4.70
N ALA A 36 -14.44 -19.36 -6.01
CA ALA A 36 -15.00 -20.37 -6.91
C ALA A 36 -14.73 -21.78 -6.37
N THR A 37 -15.71 -22.69 -6.43
CA THR A 37 -15.56 -24.05 -5.86
C THR A 37 -14.38 -24.81 -6.44
N THR A 38 -14.05 -24.57 -7.70
CA THR A 38 -12.87 -25.11 -8.40
C THR A 38 -11.54 -24.55 -7.89
N ALA A 39 -11.58 -23.40 -7.20
CA ALA A 39 -10.43 -22.75 -6.58
C ALA A 39 -10.29 -23.05 -5.08
N ILE A 40 -11.19 -23.82 -4.48
CA ILE A 40 -11.12 -24.19 -3.06
C ILE A 40 -10.12 -25.35 -2.90
N SER A 41 -9.01 -25.06 -2.23
CA SER A 41 -8.02 -26.07 -1.81
C SER A 41 -8.43 -26.79 -0.52
N SER A 42 -9.05 -26.07 0.41
CA SER A 42 -9.45 -26.59 1.72
C SER A 42 -10.52 -25.71 2.37
N SER A 43 -11.17 -26.21 3.41
CA SER A 43 -12.14 -25.46 4.20
C SER A 43 -12.05 -25.77 5.69
N ALA A 44 -12.57 -24.86 6.53
CA ALA A 44 -12.63 -25.01 7.98
C ALA A 44 -13.90 -24.37 8.55
N VAL A 45 -14.30 -24.79 9.74
CA VAL A 45 -15.37 -24.15 10.51
C VAL A 45 -14.80 -23.61 11.82
N VAL A 46 -15.03 -22.33 12.09
CA VAL A 46 -14.44 -21.60 13.21
C VAL A 46 -15.49 -20.79 13.98
N GLN A 47 -15.16 -20.37 15.21
CA GLN A 47 -16.07 -19.58 16.04
C GLN A 47 -15.99 -18.08 15.74
N ARG A 48 -14.80 -17.59 15.36
CA ARG A 48 -14.57 -16.16 15.08
C ARG A 48 -13.99 -15.95 13.68
N PRO A 49 -14.33 -14.85 12.97
CA PRO A 49 -13.78 -14.57 11.64
C PRO A 49 -12.26 -14.45 11.61
N CYS A 50 -11.62 -13.97 12.70
CA CYS A 50 -10.17 -13.86 12.80
C CYS A 50 -9.47 -15.23 12.73
N GLU A 51 -10.12 -16.30 13.19
CA GLU A 51 -9.57 -17.67 13.14
C GLU A 51 -9.42 -18.14 11.69
N CYS A 52 -10.36 -17.80 10.80
CA CYS A 52 -10.22 -18.07 9.36
C CYS A 52 -8.93 -17.43 8.81
N ARG A 53 -8.60 -16.21 9.23
CA ARG A 53 -7.38 -15.53 8.76
C ARG A 53 -6.13 -16.23 9.26
N ALA A 54 -6.10 -16.62 10.53
CA ALA A 54 -4.97 -17.33 11.13
C ALA A 54 -4.71 -18.71 10.49
N LEU A 55 -5.76 -19.35 9.97
CA LEU A 55 -5.66 -20.63 9.27
C LEU A 55 -5.13 -20.51 7.83
N CYS A 56 -5.19 -19.32 7.22
CA CYS A 56 -4.62 -19.05 5.89
C CYS A 56 -3.08 -18.87 5.98
N ARG A 57 -2.36 -20.00 6.04
CA ARG A 57 -0.88 -20.09 6.20
C ARG A 57 -0.11 -19.87 4.90
N ASP A 58 1.12 -20.38 4.80
CA ASP A 58 2.11 -20.05 3.76
C ASP A 58 1.66 -20.37 2.33
N ALA A 59 0.96 -21.48 2.13
CA ALA A 59 0.45 -21.86 0.81
C ALA A 59 -0.85 -21.13 0.41
N CYS A 60 -1.57 -20.56 1.38
CA CYS A 60 -2.86 -19.92 1.17
C CYS A 60 -2.68 -18.53 0.57
N VAL A 61 -3.36 -18.26 -0.55
CA VAL A 61 -3.38 -16.96 -1.24
C VAL A 61 -4.71 -16.23 -1.10
N ALA A 62 -5.78 -16.93 -0.71
CA ALA A 62 -7.06 -16.30 -0.42
C ALA A 62 -7.87 -17.10 0.62
N VAL A 63 -8.69 -16.40 1.41
CA VAL A 63 -9.68 -16.98 2.32
C VAL A 63 -11.04 -16.31 2.17
N ALA A 64 -12.09 -17.08 1.90
CA ALA A 64 -13.49 -16.65 1.94
C ALA A 64 -14.08 -17.00 3.31
N ILE A 65 -14.74 -16.04 3.97
CA ILE A 65 -15.42 -16.23 5.24
C ILE A 65 -16.92 -16.07 5.03
N ARG A 66 -17.69 -17.10 5.36
CA ARG A 66 -19.15 -17.11 5.29
C ARG A 66 -19.76 -17.39 6.65
N ARG A 67 -20.72 -16.58 7.09
CA ARG A 67 -21.44 -16.83 8.34
C ARG A 67 -22.43 -17.99 8.17
N ARG A 68 -22.42 -18.94 9.10
CA ARG A 68 -23.40 -20.02 9.24
C ARG A 68 -24.10 -19.87 10.60
N LEU A 69 -25.43 -19.83 10.58
CA LEU A 69 -26.22 -19.85 11.82
C LEU A 69 -26.02 -21.20 12.54
N PRO A 70 -26.00 -21.25 13.88
CA PRO A 70 -26.34 -20.15 14.80
C PRO A 70 -25.18 -19.21 15.17
N SER A 71 -23.89 -19.60 15.05
CA SER A 71 -22.75 -18.74 15.42
C SER A 71 -21.39 -19.23 14.88
N HIS A 72 -21.36 -19.91 13.73
CA HIS A 72 -20.10 -20.39 13.16
C HIS A 72 -19.75 -19.66 11.87
N PHE A 73 -18.48 -19.70 11.51
CA PHE A 73 -17.99 -19.19 10.23
C PHE A 73 -17.37 -20.33 9.44
N HIS A 74 -17.77 -20.47 8.18
CA HIS A 74 -17.16 -21.36 7.23
C HIS A 74 -16.07 -20.60 6.48
N CYS A 75 -14.83 -21.07 6.57
CA CYS A 75 -13.67 -20.56 5.87
C CYS A 75 -13.41 -21.43 4.65
N SER A 76 -13.27 -20.86 3.47
CA SER A 76 -12.77 -21.55 2.27
C SER A 76 -11.42 -20.96 1.90
N PHE A 77 -10.42 -21.79 1.59
CA PHE A 77 -9.05 -21.34 1.32
C PHE A 77 -8.65 -21.70 -0.11
N THR A 78 -7.88 -20.83 -0.75
CA THR A 78 -7.24 -21.11 -2.04
C THR A 78 -5.72 -21.12 -1.88
N GLU A 79 -5.07 -22.07 -2.53
CA GLU A 79 -3.61 -22.09 -2.65
C GLU A 79 -3.14 -21.53 -3.99
N GLN A 80 -1.89 -21.04 -4.01
CA GLN A 80 -1.30 -20.36 -5.17
C GLN A 80 -1.40 -21.18 -6.48
N LYS A 81 -1.17 -22.50 -6.41
CA LYS A 81 -1.20 -23.38 -7.58
C LYS A 81 -2.58 -23.46 -8.25
N ILE A 82 -3.66 -23.27 -7.49
CA ILE A 82 -5.04 -23.38 -7.97
C ILE A 82 -5.59 -22.00 -8.38
N ALA A 83 -5.13 -20.94 -7.72
CA ALA A 83 -5.50 -19.56 -8.01
C ALA A 83 -5.11 -19.11 -9.43
N PHE A 84 -3.96 -19.57 -9.93
CA PHE A 84 -3.48 -19.19 -11.27
C PHE A 84 -4.18 -19.93 -12.40
N THR A 85 -4.89 -21.01 -12.11
CA THR A 85 -5.59 -21.83 -13.11
C THR A 85 -7.09 -21.58 -13.18
N ASN A 86 -7.68 -20.93 -12.16
CA ASN A 86 -9.12 -20.72 -12.05
C ASN A 86 -9.43 -19.28 -11.63
N ASP A 87 -10.49 -18.70 -12.18
CA ASP A 87 -11.00 -17.41 -11.70
C ASP A 87 -11.39 -17.53 -10.22
N LEU A 88 -10.84 -16.64 -9.40
CA LEU A 88 -10.92 -16.70 -7.94
C LEU A 88 -12.28 -16.28 -7.37
N VAL A 89 -13.21 -15.77 -8.18
CA VAL A 89 -14.39 -15.03 -7.70
C VAL A 89 -15.70 -15.57 -8.27
N ALA A 90 -16.64 -15.91 -7.38
CA ALA A 90 -18.06 -16.13 -7.66
C ALA A 90 -18.92 -15.15 -6.82
N SER A 91 -20.03 -14.65 -7.37
CA SER A 91 -20.84 -13.59 -6.76
C SER A 91 -21.83 -14.10 -5.71
N THR A 92 -21.62 -13.79 -4.42
CA THR A 92 -22.65 -13.96 -3.36
C THR A 92 -22.58 -12.85 -2.29
N LEU A 93 -23.75 -12.42 -1.80
CA LEU A 93 -23.90 -11.26 -0.89
C LEU A 93 -23.38 -11.48 0.55
N ASP A 94 -23.18 -12.74 0.98
CA ASP A 94 -22.88 -13.11 2.37
C ASP A 94 -21.43 -13.56 2.62
N SER A 95 -20.54 -13.38 1.64
CA SER A 95 -19.15 -13.82 1.70
C SER A 95 -18.18 -12.64 1.73
N ARG A 96 -17.11 -12.78 2.52
CA ARG A 96 -15.97 -11.85 2.51
C ARG A 96 -14.71 -12.61 2.13
N VAL A 97 -14.10 -12.25 1.00
CA VAL A 97 -12.81 -12.81 0.56
C VAL A 97 -11.66 -11.89 0.97
N PHE A 98 -10.59 -12.50 1.46
CA PHE A 98 -9.33 -11.85 1.82
C PHE A 98 -8.21 -12.49 1.02
N TYR A 99 -7.37 -11.71 0.36
CA TYR A 99 -6.18 -12.21 -0.34
C TYR A 99 -4.94 -12.04 0.52
N LYS A 100 -4.11 -13.08 0.61
CA LYS A 100 -2.79 -13.00 1.25
C LYS A 100 -1.84 -12.33 0.26
N ARG A 101 -1.16 -11.26 0.68
CA ARG A 101 -0.09 -10.67 -0.13
C ARG A 101 1.01 -11.71 -0.33
N GLN A 102 1.41 -11.93 -1.58
CA GLN A 102 2.70 -12.57 -1.86
C GLN A 102 3.77 -11.74 -1.15
N GLY A 103 4.71 -12.40 -0.48
CA GLY A 103 5.82 -11.72 0.17
C GLY A 103 6.57 -10.81 -0.81
N CYS A 104 7.34 -9.88 -0.26
CA CYS A 104 8.10 -8.96 -1.10
C CYS A 104 9.13 -9.72 -1.93
N ARG A 105 9.27 -9.32 -3.21
CA ARG A 105 10.33 -9.84 -4.07
C ARG A 105 11.70 -9.49 -3.48
N THR A 106 12.74 -10.20 -3.93
CA THR A 106 14.12 -9.88 -3.58
C THR A 106 14.41 -8.40 -3.82
N ASN A 107 15.08 -7.76 -2.85
CA ASN A 107 15.39 -6.33 -2.81
C ASN A 107 14.22 -5.39 -2.49
N PHE A 108 13.00 -5.90 -2.29
CA PHE A 108 11.90 -5.12 -1.74
C PHE A 108 11.77 -5.33 -0.24
N THR A 109 11.52 -4.25 0.49
CA THR A 109 11.21 -4.25 1.92
C THR A 109 9.72 -4.10 2.11
N LEU A 110 9.13 -4.95 2.96
CA LEU A 110 7.75 -4.76 3.37
C LEU A 110 7.67 -3.53 4.30
N VAL A 111 6.93 -2.52 3.86
CA VAL A 111 6.61 -1.33 4.67
C VAL A 111 5.14 -1.41 5.07
N ASP A 112 4.90 -1.43 6.37
CA ASP A 112 3.54 -1.51 6.95
C ASP A 112 2.65 -0.41 6.37
N ASN A 113 1.42 -0.77 6.01
CA ASN A 113 0.43 0.10 5.34
C ASN A 113 0.79 0.63 3.95
N VAL A 114 2.01 0.42 3.46
CA VAL A 114 2.43 0.92 2.13
C VAL A 114 2.49 -0.20 1.10
N GLY A 115 3.19 -1.30 1.41
CA GLY A 115 3.51 -2.36 0.45
C GLY A 115 4.98 -2.73 0.40
N CYS A 116 5.33 -3.50 -0.62
CA CYS A 116 6.70 -3.86 -0.89
C CYS A 116 7.38 -2.70 -1.61
N ILE A 117 8.39 -2.11 -0.97
CA ILE A 117 9.08 -0.92 -1.44
C ILE A 117 10.53 -1.23 -1.74
N TYR A 118 10.99 -0.75 -2.90
CA TYR A 118 12.38 -0.70 -3.28
C TYR A 118 12.85 0.76 -3.27
N VAL A 119 14.01 1.01 -2.66
CA VAL A 119 14.69 2.32 -2.67
C VAL A 119 15.91 2.19 -3.56
N SER A 120 16.01 3.01 -4.61
CA SER A 120 17.13 2.92 -5.53
C SER A 120 18.46 3.32 -4.87
N THR A 121 19.52 2.64 -5.27
CA THR A 121 20.89 3.01 -4.89
C THR A 121 21.51 4.01 -5.87
N VAL A 122 20.97 4.10 -7.09
CA VAL A 122 21.41 5.02 -8.15
C VAL A 122 20.48 6.22 -8.29
N ALA A 123 21.04 7.35 -8.69
CA ALA A 123 20.29 8.55 -9.04
C ALA A 123 20.08 8.62 -10.55
N LEU A 124 18.86 8.92 -10.98
CA LEU A 124 18.45 9.01 -12.40
C LEU A 124 17.47 10.17 -12.58
N ASN A 125 17.33 10.66 -13.82
CA ASN A 125 16.24 11.57 -14.15
C ASN A 125 14.86 10.88 -14.04
N PHE A 126 13.79 11.65 -14.00
CA PHE A 126 12.46 11.13 -13.69
C PHE A 126 12.00 10.03 -14.66
N THR A 127 12.19 10.23 -15.97
CA THR A 127 11.81 9.26 -17.00
C THR A 127 12.62 7.96 -16.88
N ALA A 128 13.92 8.07 -16.69
CA ALA A 128 14.80 6.91 -16.52
C ALA A 128 14.51 6.18 -15.21
N ALA A 129 14.23 6.90 -14.11
CA ALA A 129 13.80 6.33 -12.84
C ALA A 129 12.51 5.53 -12.98
N ALA A 130 11.51 6.08 -13.67
CA ALA A 130 10.24 5.39 -13.94
C ALA A 130 10.42 4.09 -14.73
N ALA A 131 11.31 4.10 -15.73
CA ALA A 131 11.63 2.92 -16.53
C ALA A 131 12.52 1.90 -15.80
N SER A 132 13.23 2.32 -14.74
CA SER A 132 14.20 1.49 -14.02
C SER A 132 13.63 0.80 -12.78
N CYS A 133 12.33 0.94 -12.53
CA CYS A 133 11.69 0.16 -11.47
C CYS A 133 11.77 -1.35 -11.78
N PRO A 134 12.07 -2.21 -10.78
CA PRO A 134 12.14 -3.65 -11.00
C PRO A 134 10.85 -4.23 -11.61
N PHE A 135 10.94 -5.41 -12.23
CA PHE A 135 9.81 -6.07 -12.87
C PHE A 135 8.59 -6.21 -11.92
N ASP A 136 7.39 -5.89 -12.45
CA ASP A 136 6.12 -5.73 -11.72
C ASP A 136 6.15 -4.69 -10.60
N SER A 137 6.84 -3.58 -10.83
CA SER A 137 6.78 -2.41 -9.95
C SER A 137 6.76 -1.11 -10.75
N GLN A 138 6.33 -0.04 -10.11
CA GLN A 138 6.31 1.31 -10.67
C GLN A 138 6.78 2.31 -9.62
N LEU A 139 7.05 3.55 -10.02
CA LEU A 139 7.36 4.60 -9.05
C LEU A 139 6.29 4.68 -7.96
N PHE A 140 6.72 4.89 -6.73
CA PHE A 140 5.86 4.87 -5.56
C PHE A 140 4.68 5.83 -5.71
N THR A 141 3.47 5.33 -5.44
CA THR A 141 2.25 6.11 -5.38
C THR A 141 1.58 5.97 -4.03
N ALA A 142 1.05 7.08 -3.52
CA ALA A 142 0.23 7.12 -2.33
C ALA A 142 -1.24 7.33 -2.75
N ASN A 143 -2.04 6.28 -2.67
CA ASN A 143 -3.46 6.39 -2.99
C ASN A 143 -4.22 7.11 -1.86
N PHE A 144 -3.70 7.02 -0.63
CA PHE A 144 -4.23 7.68 0.56
C PHE A 144 -3.14 8.36 1.37
N LEU A 145 -3.54 9.35 2.18
CA LEU A 145 -2.62 10.09 3.05
C LEU A 145 -1.93 9.18 4.06
N ILE A 146 -2.63 8.13 4.52
CA ILE A 146 -2.08 7.13 5.41
C ILE A 146 -0.90 6.37 4.77
N ASP A 147 -0.97 6.05 3.48
CA ASP A 147 0.12 5.39 2.74
C ASP A 147 1.35 6.31 2.68
N PHE A 148 1.13 7.60 2.41
CA PHE A 148 2.20 8.59 2.34
C PHE A 148 2.86 8.82 3.70
N ASN A 149 2.06 8.92 4.77
CA ASN A 149 2.56 9.06 6.13
C ASN A 149 3.30 7.80 6.59
N ALA A 150 2.81 6.60 6.29
CA ALA A 150 3.51 5.37 6.62
C ALA A 150 4.86 5.28 5.87
N MET A 151 4.89 5.70 4.60
CA MET A 151 6.14 5.78 3.84
C MET A 151 7.09 6.83 4.41
N ARG A 152 6.57 7.97 4.87
CA ARG A 152 7.34 9.00 5.59
C ARG A 152 8.04 8.42 6.82
N GLU A 153 7.29 7.78 7.70
CA GLU A 153 7.84 7.22 8.93
C GLU A 153 8.91 6.16 8.63
N TYR A 154 8.68 5.33 7.61
CA TYR A 154 9.68 4.37 7.15
C TYR A 154 10.97 5.05 6.68
N LEU A 155 10.86 6.07 5.83
CA LEU A 155 12.05 6.78 5.34
C LEU A 155 12.77 7.51 6.45
N LEU A 156 12.06 8.16 7.38
CA LEU A 156 12.67 8.84 8.52
C LEU A 156 13.45 7.88 9.42
N LYS A 157 12.91 6.68 9.65
CA LYS A 157 13.57 5.66 10.47
C LYS A 157 14.82 5.07 9.82
N ASN A 158 14.88 5.05 8.49
CA ASN A 158 15.93 4.37 7.72
C ASN A 158 16.85 5.33 6.96
N ALA A 159 16.57 6.62 6.97
CA ALA A 159 17.43 7.62 6.34
C ALA A 159 18.69 7.81 7.16
N ASP A 160 19.79 8.07 6.45
CA ASP A 160 20.98 8.64 7.06
C ASP A 160 20.70 10.10 7.47
N SER A 161 21.64 10.74 8.15
CA SER A 161 21.51 12.15 8.55
C SER A 161 21.53 13.12 7.36
N SER A 162 21.65 12.64 6.12
CA SER A 162 21.73 13.48 4.92
C SER A 162 20.33 13.82 4.38
N SER A 163 20.23 14.95 3.69
CA SER A 163 19.00 15.29 2.98
C SER A 163 18.91 14.45 1.70
N MET A 164 17.75 13.86 1.44
CA MET A 164 17.49 13.09 0.22
C MET A 164 16.32 13.66 -0.57
N ASN A 165 16.46 13.58 -1.90
CA ASN A 165 15.39 13.77 -2.85
C ASN A 165 15.10 12.41 -3.48
N LEU A 166 13.83 12.02 -3.53
CA LEU A 166 13.41 10.72 -4.05
C LEU A 166 12.28 10.89 -5.06
N TRP A 167 12.48 10.45 -6.31
CA TRP A 167 11.39 10.45 -7.29
C TRP A 167 10.26 9.50 -6.87
N ILE A 168 9.03 9.96 -7.11
CA ILE A 168 7.78 9.24 -6.87
C ILE A 168 6.90 9.29 -8.11
N GLY A 169 5.89 8.43 -8.18
CA GLY A 169 5.01 8.28 -9.34
C GLY A 169 3.92 9.35 -9.36
N LEU A 170 4.29 10.62 -9.43
CA LEU A 170 3.38 11.76 -9.45
C LEU A 170 3.85 12.78 -10.49
N ASN A 171 2.96 13.17 -11.38
CA ASN A 171 3.24 14.17 -12.41
C ASN A 171 2.11 15.19 -12.58
N ARG A 172 2.45 16.38 -13.05
CA ARG A 172 1.48 17.43 -13.35
C ARG A 172 0.68 17.04 -14.60
N THR A 173 -0.61 17.32 -14.58
CA THR A 173 -1.48 17.11 -15.75
C THR A 173 -1.43 18.33 -16.67
N SER A 174 -2.15 18.29 -17.79
CA SER A 174 -2.33 19.48 -18.64
C SER A 174 -3.03 20.63 -17.92
N ASN A 175 -3.81 20.35 -16.86
CA ASN A 175 -4.22 21.36 -15.90
C ASN A 175 -3.09 21.58 -14.89
N ILE A 176 -2.50 22.79 -14.90
CA ILE A 176 -1.36 23.17 -14.06
C ILE A 176 -1.61 23.03 -12.55
N GLU A 177 -2.88 23.08 -12.12
CA GLU A 177 -3.27 22.95 -10.71
C GLU A 177 -3.48 21.49 -10.30
N THR A 178 -3.52 20.55 -11.24
CA THR A 178 -3.84 19.16 -10.95
C THR A 178 -2.64 18.25 -11.23
N TRP A 179 -2.32 17.43 -10.24
CA TRP A 179 -1.28 16.41 -10.31
C TRP A 179 -1.90 15.02 -10.22
N LYS A 180 -1.33 14.05 -10.92
CA LYS A 180 -1.87 12.70 -11.05
C LYS A 180 -0.85 11.66 -10.60
N TRP A 181 -1.28 10.75 -9.74
CA TRP A 181 -0.49 9.59 -9.37
C TRP A 181 -0.47 8.57 -10.53
N PHE A 182 0.63 7.84 -10.67
CA PHE A 182 0.71 6.73 -11.62
C PHE A 182 -0.34 5.66 -11.27
N GLY A 183 -1.07 5.19 -12.27
CA GLY A 183 -2.26 4.35 -12.07
C GLY A 183 -3.52 5.19 -11.88
N SER A 184 -3.81 5.66 -10.67
CA SER A 184 -5.05 6.41 -10.39
C SER A 184 -4.94 7.39 -9.22
N GLY A 185 -5.85 8.36 -9.19
CA GLY A 185 -5.91 9.40 -8.15
C GLY A 185 -5.25 10.72 -8.59
N THR A 186 -5.76 11.82 -8.06
CA THR A 186 -5.22 13.16 -8.29
C THR A 186 -5.11 13.93 -6.99
N ILE A 187 -4.18 14.88 -6.96
CA ILE A 187 -4.04 15.86 -5.89
C ILE A 187 -4.01 17.25 -6.51
N GLN A 188 -4.57 18.23 -5.81
CA GLN A 188 -4.51 19.62 -6.24
C GLN A 188 -3.21 20.24 -5.72
N ALA A 189 -2.56 21.05 -6.55
CA ALA A 189 -1.56 22.01 -6.10
C ALA A 189 -2.23 23.04 -5.17
N PRO A 190 -1.50 23.66 -4.23
CA PRO A 190 -1.93 24.91 -3.63
C PRO A 190 -2.33 25.89 -4.70
N THR A 191 -3.57 26.36 -4.61
CA THR A 191 -3.99 27.53 -5.37
C THR A 191 -3.06 28.68 -4.97
N PRO A 192 -2.57 29.47 -5.93
CA PRO A 192 -1.92 30.73 -5.62
C PRO A 192 -2.98 31.66 -5.07
N VAL A 193 -3.29 31.55 -3.77
CA VAL A 193 -3.99 32.61 -3.06
C VAL A 193 -2.95 33.70 -2.91
N GLY A 194 -2.92 34.61 -3.90
CA GLY A 194 -1.88 35.62 -4.05
C GLY A 194 -1.55 36.26 -2.70
N MET A 195 -0.32 36.07 -2.24
CA MET A 195 0.32 36.78 -1.12
C MET A 195 -0.65 37.35 -0.06
N VAL A 196 -1.59 36.57 0.47
CA VAL A 196 -2.39 37.03 1.61
C VAL A 196 -1.51 36.87 2.84
N PRO A 197 -1.19 37.95 3.57
CA PRO A 197 -0.42 37.86 4.80
C PRO A 197 -1.27 37.12 5.84
N GLY A 198 -1.01 35.83 6.02
CA GLY A 198 -1.77 34.99 6.97
C GLY A 198 -2.00 33.55 6.51
N GLY A 199 -0.93 32.83 6.17
CA GLY A 199 -0.88 31.37 6.16
C GLY A 199 -1.80 30.65 5.15
N THR A 200 -1.27 30.32 3.97
CA THR A 200 -1.87 29.33 3.08
C THR A 200 -1.76 27.93 3.69
N ILE A 201 -2.89 27.31 4.03
CA ILE A 201 -2.95 25.86 4.23
C ILE A 201 -2.86 25.25 2.83
N PRO A 202 -1.86 24.40 2.52
CA PRO A 202 -1.86 23.70 1.24
C PRO A 202 -3.14 22.85 1.15
N PRO A 203 -3.91 22.92 0.05
CA PRO A 203 -5.16 22.20 -0.12
C PRO A 203 -4.94 20.68 -0.14
N SER A 204 -3.69 20.23 -0.31
CA SER A 204 -3.30 18.85 -0.15
C SER A 204 -2.31 18.67 1.01
N PRO A 205 -2.54 17.70 1.90
CA PRO A 205 -1.65 17.40 3.03
C PRO A 205 -0.31 16.78 2.60
N TYR A 206 -0.11 16.52 1.30
CA TYR A 206 1.13 15.98 0.76
C TYR A 206 2.18 17.07 0.51
N TRP A 207 1.77 18.26 0.09
CA TRP A 207 2.68 19.30 -0.40
C TRP A 207 3.47 19.96 0.73
N GLY A 208 4.71 20.33 0.40
CA GLY A 208 5.47 21.28 1.20
C GLY A 208 4.76 22.62 1.30
N LYS A 209 5.01 23.36 2.38
CA LYS A 209 4.41 24.69 2.60
C LYS A 209 4.60 25.64 1.41
N ASN A 210 5.72 25.48 0.69
CA ASN A 210 6.09 26.33 -0.42
C ASN A 210 5.97 25.61 -1.76
N ASP A 211 5.41 24.40 -1.84
CA ASP A 211 5.45 23.55 -3.03
C ASP A 211 4.05 23.29 -3.61
N PRO A 212 3.91 23.10 -4.93
CA PRO A 212 4.95 23.17 -5.94
C PRO A 212 5.36 24.63 -6.27
N ASN A 213 6.65 24.87 -6.52
CA ASN A 213 7.24 26.18 -6.83
C ASN A 213 8.30 26.18 -7.96
N GLU A 214 8.72 25.02 -8.46
CA GLU A 214 9.79 24.92 -9.47
C GLU A 214 9.25 25.00 -10.92
N ASN A 215 7.95 25.21 -11.11
CA ASN A 215 7.25 25.17 -12.40
C ASN A 215 7.57 23.89 -13.20
N SER A 216 7.67 22.76 -12.52
CA SER A 216 7.99 21.47 -13.13
C SER A 216 6.76 20.56 -13.22
N ASP A 217 6.87 19.53 -14.05
CA ASP A 217 5.86 18.48 -14.21
C ASP A 217 6.13 17.22 -13.38
N CYS A 218 7.28 17.14 -12.71
CA CYS A 218 7.70 15.96 -11.96
C CYS A 218 7.73 16.23 -10.46
N ALA A 219 7.33 15.24 -9.68
CA ALA A 219 7.31 15.34 -8.23
C ALA A 219 8.28 14.37 -7.56
N LYS A 220 8.84 14.83 -6.45
CA LYS A 220 9.72 14.10 -5.56
C LYS A 220 9.20 14.15 -4.14
N ILE A 221 9.68 13.24 -3.32
CA ILE A 221 9.75 13.43 -1.88
C ILE A 221 11.03 14.21 -1.57
N LEU A 222 10.89 15.31 -0.84
CA LEU A 222 12.00 15.99 -0.20
C LEU A 222 12.06 15.55 1.27
N LEU A 223 13.18 14.96 1.68
CA LEU A 223 13.45 14.54 3.05
C LEU A 223 14.65 15.31 3.60
N LYS A 224 14.46 16.08 4.67
CA LYS A 224 15.52 16.79 5.40
C LYS A 224 15.48 16.44 6.90
N PRO A 225 16.17 15.37 7.33
CA PRO A 225 16.14 14.91 8.71
C PRO A 225 16.69 15.95 9.71
N THR A 226 17.67 16.75 9.30
CA THR A 226 18.37 17.73 10.14
C THR A 226 17.57 18.98 10.49
N ILE A 227 16.52 19.30 9.73
CA ILE A 227 15.68 20.49 9.92
C ILE A 227 14.28 20.05 10.37
N GLY A 228 14.24 19.32 11.50
CA GLY A 228 13.00 19.03 12.22
C GLY A 228 11.94 18.21 11.46
N TYR A 229 12.30 17.02 10.96
CA TYR A 229 11.37 16.09 10.31
C TYR A 229 10.66 16.69 9.07
N PHE A 230 11.38 17.52 8.31
CA PHE A 230 10.84 18.12 7.11
C PHE A 230 10.76 17.07 5.99
N TYR A 231 9.54 16.57 5.75
CA TYR A 231 9.22 15.60 4.73
C TYR A 231 7.91 15.98 4.04
N HIS A 232 7.94 16.09 2.71
CA HIS A 232 6.76 16.38 1.92
C HIS A 232 6.97 16.06 0.43
N VAL A 233 5.91 16.17 -0.35
CA VAL A 233 5.96 16.23 -1.81
C VAL A 233 6.38 17.63 -2.26
N ALA A 234 7.34 17.68 -3.17
CA ALA A 234 7.81 18.89 -3.84
C ALA A 234 7.84 18.64 -5.35
N ASP A 235 7.64 19.67 -6.17
CA ASP A 235 7.97 19.56 -7.58
C ASP A 235 9.48 19.73 -7.78
N ALA A 236 9.99 19.17 -8.86
CA ALA A 236 11.36 19.37 -9.28
C ALA A 236 11.54 19.15 -10.77
N GLN A 237 12.48 19.88 -11.37
CA GLN A 237 12.81 19.71 -12.79
C GLN A 237 13.06 18.23 -13.13
N CYS A 238 12.29 17.72 -14.10
CA CYS A 238 12.31 16.29 -14.48
C CYS A 238 13.68 15.77 -14.94
N SER A 239 14.56 16.67 -15.39
CA SER A 239 15.92 16.38 -15.85
C SER A 239 16.91 16.14 -14.70
N LEU A 240 16.59 16.52 -13.47
CA LEU A 240 17.48 16.35 -12.32
C LEU A 240 17.62 14.88 -11.94
N GLU A 241 18.79 14.50 -11.45
CA GLU A 241 19.06 13.11 -11.07
C GLU A 241 18.84 12.92 -9.58
N TYR A 242 17.85 12.09 -9.24
CA TYR A 242 17.56 11.68 -7.87
C TYR A 242 17.45 10.18 -7.76
N LYS A 243 17.69 9.68 -6.55
CA LYS A 243 17.24 8.33 -6.18
C LYS A 243 15.72 8.26 -6.31
N PHE A 244 15.15 7.07 -6.29
CA PHE A 244 13.73 6.88 -6.56
C PHE A 244 13.16 5.71 -5.77
N LEU A 245 11.84 5.75 -5.57
CA LEU A 245 11.10 4.73 -4.85
C LEU A 245 10.25 3.94 -5.82
N CYS A 246 10.28 2.61 -5.75
CA CYS A 246 9.38 1.75 -6.50
C CYS A 246 8.49 0.96 -5.55
N LYS A 247 7.23 0.77 -5.94
CA LYS A 247 6.24 -0.05 -5.25
C LYS A 247 5.87 -1.23 -6.13
N GLN A 248 5.97 -2.43 -5.58
CA GLN A 248 5.50 -3.65 -6.24
C GLN A 248 3.97 -3.57 -6.44
N ILE A 249 3.51 -3.89 -7.65
CA ILE A 249 2.10 -3.85 -8.05
C ILE A 249 1.41 -5.16 -7.66
#